data_AF-A0AAW5IAL4-F1
#
_entry.id   AF-A0AAW5IAL4-F1
#
_cell.length_a   1.000
_cell.length_b   1.000
_cell.length_c   1.000
_cell.angle_alpha   90.00
_cell.angle_beta   90.00
_cell.angle_gamma   90.00
#
_symmetry.space_group_name_H-M   'P 1'
#
loop_
_entity.id
_entity.type
_entity.pdbx_description
1 polymer ?
#
loop_
_entity_poly.entity_id
_entity_poly.type
_entity_poly.pdbx_seq_one_letter_code
_entity_poly.pdbx_strand_id
1 'polypeptide(L)'
;MKKLFIFNVFLMILYLVSSCLPFGYYKRSVEFKNCTGDTLIIGHSYFDAIDSVHCQILPAYDIPCVEEFDTINVPVNKELSLRGIMAVFPDSTCCEDSVYLFSRKDTCYLFLIKFEDVKRNSWKEICEKKLYHKWMVIRGKSGFVYRNIRYEYE
;
A
#
# COMPACT_ATOMS: atom_id res chain seq x y z
N MET A 1 15.78 8.65 53.40
CA MET A 1 16.27 7.46 52.66
C MET A 1 15.15 6.67 51.96
N LYS A 2 14.12 6.17 52.67
CA LYS A 2 13.04 5.35 52.05
C LYS A 2 12.28 6.04 50.88
N LYS A 3 11.97 7.33 50.99
CA LYS A 3 11.27 8.09 49.93
C LYS A 3 12.09 8.25 48.64
N LEU A 4 13.41 8.39 48.77
CA LEU A 4 14.33 8.50 47.62
C LEU A 4 14.47 7.17 46.88
N PHE A 5 14.45 6.06 47.62
CA PHE A 5 14.48 4.71 47.04
C PHE A 5 13.20 4.41 46.25
N ILE A 6 12.02 4.72 46.81
CA ILE A 6 10.73 4.54 46.14
C ILE A 6 10.65 5.37 44.85
N PHE A 7 11.16 6.61 44.87
CA PHE A 7 11.20 7.48 43.68
C PHE A 7 12.08 6.91 42.57
N ASN A 8 13.26 6.37 42.90
CA ASN A 8 14.14 5.72 41.93
C ASN A 8 13.53 4.45 41.33
N VAL A 9 12.86 3.63 42.14
CA VAL A 9 12.14 2.44 41.64
C VAL A 9 11.01 2.83 40.70
N PHE A 10 10.25 3.89 41.03
CA PHE A 10 9.18 4.39 40.17
C PHE A 10 9.72 4.92 38.82
N LEU A 11 10.84 5.64 38.82
CA LEU A 11 11.52 6.07 37.59
C LEU A 11 12.01 4.89 36.74
N MET A 12 12.57 3.85 37.38
CA MET A 12 13.03 2.65 36.67
C MET A 12 11.86 1.90 36.02
N ILE A 13 10.72 1.79 36.72
CA ILE A 13 9.50 1.20 36.18
C ILE A 13 8.96 2.04 35.01
N LEU A 14 8.92 3.37 35.14
CA LEU A 14 8.51 4.25 34.04
C LEU A 14 9.44 4.11 32.83
N TYR A 15 10.74 3.97 33.04
CA TYR A 15 11.71 3.76 31.95
C TYR A 15 11.48 2.42 31.25
N LEU A 16 11.31 1.33 32.03
CA LEU A 16 10.98 0.01 31.49
C LEU A 16 9.65 0.02 30.73
N VAL A 17 8.61 0.63 31.27
CA VAL A 17 7.31 0.77 30.60
C VAL A 17 7.44 1.64 29.35
N SER A 18 8.24 2.71 29.36
CA SER A 18 8.50 3.53 28.16
C SER A 18 9.32 2.82 27.08
N SER A 19 10.18 1.87 27.45
CA SER A 19 10.91 1.03 26.49
C SER A 19 10.05 -0.08 25.90
N CYS A 20 8.99 -0.49 26.61
CA CYS A 20 7.98 -1.44 26.15
C CYS A 20 6.82 -0.74 25.40
N LEU A 21 6.59 0.54 25.65
CA LEU A 21 5.80 1.38 24.79
C LEU A 21 6.60 1.55 23.50
N PRO A 22 6.05 1.19 22.34
CA PRO A 22 6.75 1.39 21.09
C PRO A 22 6.72 2.89 20.74
N PHE A 23 7.52 3.67 21.46
CA PHE A 23 7.89 5.06 21.17
C PHE A 23 8.69 5.06 19.86
N GLY A 24 8.02 4.80 18.74
CA GLY A 24 8.69 4.63 17.46
C GLY A 24 7.98 3.79 16.40
N TYR A 25 6.71 3.39 16.55
CA TYR A 25 5.87 3.11 15.37
C TYR A 25 5.56 4.45 14.68
N TYR A 26 6.60 5.16 14.23
CA TYR A 26 6.44 6.01 13.06
C TYR A 26 5.84 5.09 12.02
N LYS A 27 4.63 5.43 11.57
CA LYS A 27 4.02 4.94 10.33
C LYS A 27 5.15 4.75 9.33
N ARG A 28 5.62 3.52 9.16
CA ARG A 28 6.56 3.14 8.09
C ARG A 28 5.79 3.03 6.77
N SER A 29 4.64 3.68 6.67
CA SER A 29 3.81 3.70 5.49
C SER A 29 4.50 4.56 4.44
N VAL A 30 4.79 3.95 3.30
CA VAL A 30 5.17 4.67 2.09
C VAL A 30 3.87 5.16 1.47
N GLU A 31 3.69 6.47 1.45
CA GLU A 31 2.56 7.12 0.80
C GLU A 31 2.90 7.42 -0.65
N PHE A 32 1.99 7.03 -1.54
CA PHE A 32 2.03 7.32 -2.96
C PHE A 32 0.89 8.26 -3.32
N LYS A 33 1.13 9.21 -4.23
CA LYS A 33 0.09 10.06 -4.80
C LYS A 33 -0.28 9.55 -6.19
N ASN A 34 -1.57 9.31 -6.43
CA ASN A 34 -2.08 9.09 -7.78
C ASN A 34 -2.08 10.42 -8.54
N CYS A 35 -1.08 10.65 -9.39
CA CYS A 35 -1.01 11.83 -10.26
C CYS A 35 -1.52 11.53 -11.69
N THR A 36 -2.30 10.46 -11.86
CA THR A 36 -3.02 10.17 -13.11
C THR A 36 -4.40 10.83 -13.08
N GLY A 37 -5.04 10.95 -14.26
CA GLY A 37 -6.43 11.39 -14.35
C GLY A 37 -7.45 10.26 -14.09
N ASP A 38 -6.97 9.04 -13.83
CA ASP A 38 -7.80 7.84 -13.74
C ASP A 38 -7.95 7.40 -12.27
N THR A 39 -9.11 6.82 -11.94
CA THR A 39 -9.31 6.08 -10.69
C THR A 39 -8.65 4.70 -10.84
N LEU A 40 -7.77 4.34 -9.92
CA LEU A 40 -6.92 3.16 -10.04
C LEU A 40 -7.24 2.08 -9.02
N ILE A 41 -7.20 0.83 -9.45
CA ILE A 41 -6.98 -0.33 -8.60
C ILE A 41 -5.49 -0.68 -8.71
N ILE A 42 -4.79 -0.72 -7.59
CA ILE A 42 -3.33 -0.87 -7.57
C ILE A 42 -2.98 -2.21 -6.94
N GLY A 43 -2.49 -3.14 -7.76
CA GLY A 43 -1.94 -4.41 -7.28
C GLY A 43 -0.45 -4.29 -6.96
N HIS A 44 0.02 -4.86 -5.85
CA HIS A 44 1.43 -4.90 -5.49
C HIS A 44 2.04 -6.29 -5.72
N SER A 45 3.26 -6.29 -6.25
CA SER A 45 4.09 -7.48 -6.43
C SER A 45 5.57 -7.21 -6.15
N TYR A 46 6.27 -8.28 -5.73
CA TYR A 46 7.73 -8.33 -5.66
C TYR A 46 8.41 -8.71 -6.98
N PHE A 47 7.63 -9.11 -7.99
CA PHE A 47 8.13 -9.59 -9.28
C PHE A 47 7.49 -8.82 -10.43
N ASP A 48 8.22 -8.75 -11.53
CA ASP A 48 7.79 -8.11 -12.77
C ASP A 48 6.84 -9.02 -13.57
N ALA A 49 5.74 -9.43 -12.95
CA ALA A 49 4.71 -10.23 -13.59
C ALA A 49 3.35 -9.96 -12.93
N ILE A 50 2.33 -9.64 -13.72
CA ILE A 50 0.99 -9.33 -13.17
C ILE A 50 0.40 -10.50 -12.39
N ASP A 51 0.67 -11.74 -12.81
CA ASP A 51 0.17 -12.96 -12.13
C ASP A 51 0.79 -13.16 -10.73
N SER A 52 1.81 -12.37 -10.38
CA SER A 52 2.45 -12.41 -9.06
C SER A 52 1.92 -11.36 -8.08
N VAL A 53 0.88 -10.60 -8.46
CA VAL A 53 0.17 -9.69 -7.55
C VAL A 53 -0.37 -10.47 -6.35
N HIS A 54 -0.02 -10.00 -5.15
CA HIS A 54 -0.31 -10.70 -3.89
C HIS A 54 -1.12 -9.86 -2.90
N CYS A 55 -1.20 -8.55 -3.08
CA CYS A 55 -2.11 -7.68 -2.36
C CYS A 55 -2.55 -6.48 -3.21
N GLN A 56 -3.60 -5.80 -2.75
CA GLN A 56 -4.04 -4.51 -3.27
C GLN A 56 -3.56 -3.41 -2.34
N ILE A 57 -2.99 -2.34 -2.91
CA ILE A 57 -2.62 -1.14 -2.15
C ILE A 57 -3.90 -0.37 -1.81
N LEU A 58 -4.00 0.06 -0.55
CA LEU A 58 -5.20 0.68 -0.01
C LEU A 58 -5.12 2.21 -0.08
N PRO A 59 -6.26 2.90 -0.26
CA PRO A 59 -6.33 4.34 -0.16
C PRO A 59 -5.90 4.80 1.25
N ALA A 60 -5.21 5.94 1.30
CA ALA A 60 -4.74 6.56 2.56
C ALA A 60 -5.74 7.58 3.12
N TYR A 61 -7.00 7.47 2.70
CA TYR A 61 -8.12 8.30 3.12
C TYR A 61 -9.28 7.42 3.59
N ASP A 62 -10.20 8.03 4.33
CA ASP A 62 -11.41 7.34 4.77
C ASP A 62 -12.22 6.92 3.57
N ILE A 63 -12.48 5.62 3.50
CA ILE A 63 -13.20 5.00 2.41
C ILE A 63 -14.67 5.45 2.47
N PRO A 64 -15.19 6.12 1.44
CA PRO A 64 -16.60 6.48 1.42
C PRO A 64 -17.44 5.21 1.19
N CYS A 65 -18.50 5.00 1.98
CA CYS A 65 -19.50 3.96 1.71
C CYS A 65 -20.27 4.32 0.45
N VAL A 66 -19.83 3.81 -0.69
CA VAL A 66 -20.45 4.04 -1.99
C VAL A 66 -20.79 2.69 -2.59
N GLU A 67 -22.09 2.44 -2.77
CA GLU A 67 -22.62 1.15 -3.23
C GLU A 67 -22.02 0.71 -4.59
N GLU A 68 -21.77 1.64 -5.52
CA GLU A 68 -21.16 1.30 -6.81
C GLU A 68 -19.79 0.62 -6.63
N PHE A 69 -18.95 1.12 -5.72
CA PHE A 69 -17.62 0.58 -5.51
C PHE A 69 -17.63 -0.76 -4.75
N ASP A 70 -18.58 -0.95 -3.83
CA ASP A 70 -18.73 -2.19 -3.06
C ASP A 70 -19.15 -3.39 -3.91
N THR A 71 -19.88 -3.16 -5.00
CA THR A 71 -20.33 -4.24 -5.89
C THR A 71 -19.21 -4.81 -6.76
N ILE A 72 -18.07 -4.12 -6.87
CA ILE A 72 -16.95 -4.55 -7.71
C ILE A 72 -15.98 -5.39 -6.89
N ASN A 73 -15.89 -6.67 -7.26
CA ASN A 73 -14.95 -7.61 -6.70
C ASN A 73 -14.37 -8.50 -7.81
N VAL A 74 -13.09 -8.39 -8.09
CA VAL A 74 -12.40 -9.14 -9.16
C VAL A 74 -11.46 -10.18 -8.55
N PRO A 75 -11.81 -11.48 -8.62
CA PRO A 75 -10.96 -12.54 -8.10
C PRO A 75 -9.65 -12.65 -8.90
N VAL A 76 -8.53 -12.55 -8.20
CA VAL A 76 -7.18 -12.73 -8.77
C VAL A 76 -6.75 -14.19 -8.60
N ASN A 77 -6.91 -14.71 -7.39
CA ASN A 77 -6.65 -16.09 -7.03
C ASN A 77 -7.56 -16.51 -5.86
N LYS A 78 -7.30 -17.66 -5.23
CA LYS A 78 -8.13 -18.17 -4.12
C LYS A 78 -8.10 -17.29 -2.87
N GLU A 79 -7.04 -16.51 -2.67
CA GLU A 79 -6.77 -15.73 -1.47
C GLU A 79 -6.93 -14.23 -1.70
N LEU A 80 -6.79 -13.78 -2.96
CA LEU A 80 -6.82 -12.38 -3.33
C LEU A 80 -7.97 -12.05 -4.28
N SER A 81 -8.69 -10.99 -3.95
CA SER A 81 -9.72 -10.40 -4.78
C SER A 81 -9.60 -8.88 -4.72
N LEU A 82 -9.53 -8.22 -5.87
CA LEU A 82 -9.43 -6.76 -5.97
C LEU A 82 -10.81 -6.15 -5.73
N ARG A 83 -10.87 -5.18 -4.82
CA ARG A 83 -12.12 -4.55 -4.38
C ARG A 83 -12.22 -3.13 -4.90
N GLY A 84 -13.36 -2.81 -5.51
CA GLY A 84 -13.65 -1.48 -6.02
C GLY A 84 -13.67 -0.40 -4.94
N ILE A 85 -14.19 -0.73 -3.75
CA ILE A 85 -14.19 0.16 -2.58
C ILE A 85 -12.78 0.57 -2.14
N MET A 86 -11.75 -0.16 -2.57
CA MET A 86 -10.34 0.14 -2.32
C MET A 86 -9.67 0.83 -3.52
N ALA A 87 -10.44 1.45 -4.42
CA ALA A 87 -9.91 2.22 -5.52
C ALA A 87 -9.29 3.55 -5.05
N VAL A 88 -8.25 3.99 -5.75
CA VAL A 88 -7.49 5.21 -5.48
C VAL A 88 -7.87 6.28 -6.48
N PHE A 89 -8.54 7.33 -6.02
CA PHE A 89 -8.99 8.42 -6.87
C PHE A 89 -7.84 9.26 -7.46
N PRO A 90 -8.08 9.97 -8.59
CA PRO A 90 -7.17 11.00 -9.08
C PRO A 90 -6.82 12.01 -7.97
N ASP A 91 -5.56 12.43 -7.95
CA ASP A 91 -5.00 13.37 -6.97
C ASP A 91 -5.05 12.94 -5.49
N SER A 92 -5.50 11.73 -5.20
CA SER A 92 -5.54 11.17 -3.85
C SER A 92 -4.32 10.30 -3.54
N THR A 93 -4.15 9.98 -2.26
CA THR A 93 -3.03 9.18 -1.77
C THR A 93 -3.44 7.74 -1.45
N CYS A 94 -2.49 6.83 -1.59
CA CYS A 94 -2.58 5.44 -1.14
C CYS A 94 -1.31 5.08 -0.37
N CYS A 95 -1.35 4.06 0.48
CA CYS A 95 -0.20 3.74 1.31
C CYS A 95 -0.05 2.26 1.60
N GLU A 96 1.18 1.85 1.87
CA GLU A 96 1.55 0.50 2.30
C GLU A 96 2.74 0.55 3.23
N ASP A 97 2.88 -0.41 4.16
CA ASP A 97 4.05 -0.49 5.02
C ASP A 97 5.32 -0.75 4.19
N SER A 98 6.37 0.02 4.41
CA SER A 98 7.67 -0.14 3.75
C SER A 98 8.28 -1.53 3.93
N VAL A 99 8.01 -2.20 5.06
CA VAL A 99 8.46 -3.56 5.34
C VAL A 99 7.75 -4.54 4.41
N TYR A 100 6.44 -4.36 4.20
CA TYR A 100 5.72 -5.16 3.22
C TYR A 100 6.15 -4.80 1.81
N LEU A 101 6.21 -3.51 1.47
CA LEU A 101 6.53 -3.04 0.13
C LEU A 101 7.88 -3.58 -0.39
N PHE A 102 8.89 -3.63 0.49
CA PHE A 102 10.27 -4.02 0.16
C PHE A 102 10.75 -5.27 0.92
N SER A 103 9.84 -6.19 1.29
CA SER A 103 10.18 -7.36 2.12
C SER A 103 11.24 -8.28 1.51
N ARG A 104 11.31 -8.35 0.17
CA ARG A 104 12.22 -9.24 -0.56
C ARG A 104 13.41 -8.53 -1.21
N LYS A 105 13.20 -7.31 -1.70
CA LYS A 105 14.16 -6.55 -2.53
C LYS A 105 13.93 -5.05 -2.34
N ASP A 106 14.94 -4.26 -2.71
CA ASP A 106 14.83 -2.80 -2.84
C ASP A 106 13.99 -2.36 -4.05
N THR A 107 13.40 -3.31 -4.77
CA THR A 107 12.52 -3.06 -5.92
C THR A 107 11.23 -3.84 -5.76
N CYS A 108 10.11 -3.18 -6.03
CA CYS A 108 8.81 -3.81 -6.19
C CYS A 108 8.05 -3.19 -7.36
N TYR A 109 6.90 -3.78 -7.69
CA TYR A 109 6.10 -3.40 -8.84
C TYR A 109 4.67 -3.12 -8.40
N LEU A 110 4.14 -2.01 -8.90
CA LEU A 110 2.75 -1.64 -8.77
C LEU A 110 2.08 -1.80 -10.14
N PHE A 111 1.04 -2.63 -10.20
CA PHE A 111 0.22 -2.84 -11.38
C PHE A 111 -1.00 -1.92 -11.27
N LEU A 112 -1.00 -0.87 -12.07
CA LEU A 112 -2.01 0.18 -12.11
C LEU A 112 -3.09 -0.23 -13.12
N ILE A 113 -4.28 -0.55 -12.62
CA ILE A 113 -5.41 -0.99 -13.44
C ILE A 113 -6.48 0.08 -13.34
N LYS A 114 -7.00 0.56 -14.47
CA LYS A 114 -8.09 1.54 -14.43
C LYS A 114 -9.33 0.90 -13.83
N PHE A 115 -10.01 1.62 -12.95
CA PHE A 115 -11.23 1.12 -12.33
C PHE A 115 -12.29 0.72 -13.36
N GLU A 116 -12.40 1.46 -14.47
CA GLU A 116 -13.33 1.11 -15.55
C GLU A 116 -13.00 -0.23 -16.23
N ASP A 117 -11.73 -0.58 -16.36
CA ASP A 117 -11.31 -1.86 -16.93
C ASP A 117 -11.65 -3.00 -15.97
N VAL A 118 -11.46 -2.80 -14.66
CA VAL A 118 -11.88 -3.74 -13.61
C VAL A 118 -13.39 -3.97 -13.63
N LYS A 119 -14.19 -2.94 -13.89
CA LYS A 119 -15.66 -3.08 -13.98
C LYS A 119 -16.12 -3.96 -15.15
N ARG A 120 -15.34 -4.01 -16.24
CA ARG A 120 -15.77 -4.59 -17.52
C ARG A 120 -15.10 -5.91 -17.84
N ASN A 121 -14.06 -6.30 -17.10
CA ASN A 121 -13.21 -7.42 -17.44
C ASN A 121 -12.93 -8.29 -16.21
N SER A 122 -12.84 -9.60 -16.44
CA SER A 122 -12.28 -10.53 -15.47
C SER A 122 -10.75 -10.34 -15.33
N TRP A 123 -10.17 -10.85 -14.24
CA TRP A 123 -8.70 -10.84 -14.07
C TRP A 123 -7.96 -11.45 -15.26
N LYS A 124 -8.46 -12.57 -15.77
CA LYS A 124 -7.90 -13.24 -16.95
C LYS A 124 -7.88 -12.32 -18.16
N GLU A 125 -8.98 -11.62 -18.42
CA GLU A 125 -9.05 -10.67 -19.55
C GLU A 125 -8.14 -9.46 -19.34
N ILE A 126 -8.01 -8.96 -18.12
CA ILE A 126 -7.08 -7.87 -17.79
C ILE A 126 -5.64 -8.30 -18.13
N CYS A 127 -5.25 -9.51 -17.77
CA CYS A 127 -3.94 -10.07 -18.10
C CYS A 127 -3.76 -10.26 -19.61
N GLU A 128 -4.72 -10.90 -20.29
CA GLU A 128 -4.64 -11.23 -21.72
C GLU A 128 -4.62 -9.99 -22.61
N LYS A 129 -5.48 -9.00 -22.31
CA LYS A 129 -5.60 -7.74 -23.05
C LYS A 129 -4.56 -6.70 -22.59
N LYS A 130 -3.75 -7.01 -21.56
CA LYS A 130 -2.77 -6.10 -20.94
C LYS A 130 -3.38 -4.76 -20.50
N LEU A 131 -4.53 -4.79 -19.85
CA LEU A 131 -5.26 -3.61 -19.37
C LEU A 131 -4.65 -3.06 -18.06
N TYR A 132 -3.34 -2.85 -18.04
CA TYR A 132 -2.63 -2.39 -16.87
C TYR A 132 -1.36 -1.65 -17.27
N HIS A 133 -0.97 -0.68 -16.44
CA HIS A 133 0.35 -0.07 -16.49
C HIS A 133 1.20 -0.61 -15.35
N LYS A 134 2.45 -0.94 -15.66
CA LYS A 134 3.42 -1.34 -14.66
C LYS A 134 4.19 -0.11 -14.19
N TRP A 135 4.32 0.03 -12.88
CA TRP A 135 5.14 1.06 -12.27
C TRP A 135 6.16 0.44 -11.33
N MET A 136 7.44 0.65 -11.62
CA MET A 136 8.54 0.10 -10.83
C MET A 136 8.91 1.06 -9.71
N VAL A 137 8.85 0.57 -8.48
CA VAL A 137 9.22 1.35 -7.29
C VAL A 137 10.58 0.87 -6.80
N ILE A 138 11.54 1.80 -6.73
CA ILE A 138 12.91 1.53 -6.25
C ILE A 138 13.15 2.29 -4.95
N ARG A 139 13.63 1.57 -3.93
CA ARG A 139 14.19 2.13 -2.71
C ARG A 139 15.67 2.45 -2.93
N GLY A 140 16.00 3.73 -2.98
CA GLY A 140 17.38 4.19 -3.07
C GLY A 140 18.18 3.89 -1.79
N LYS A 141 19.51 4.03 -1.86
CA LYS A 141 20.42 3.77 -0.73
C LYS A 141 20.14 4.64 0.51
N SER A 142 19.54 5.82 0.32
CA SER A 142 19.11 6.72 1.40
C SER A 142 17.75 6.35 2.00
N GLY A 143 17.09 5.31 1.51
CA GLY A 143 15.69 5.00 1.81
C GLY A 143 14.68 5.85 1.02
N PHE A 144 15.14 6.75 0.15
CA PHE A 144 14.26 7.53 -0.72
C PHE A 144 13.51 6.63 -1.70
N VAL A 145 12.24 6.94 -1.92
CA VAL A 145 11.34 6.28 -2.87
C VAL A 145 10.63 7.38 -3.63
N TYR A 146 10.54 7.27 -4.96
CA TYR A 146 9.72 8.15 -5.77
C TYR A 146 8.24 7.76 -5.62
N ARG A 147 7.38 8.74 -5.29
CA ARG A 147 6.04 8.49 -4.75
C ARG A 147 4.89 8.98 -5.62
N ASN A 148 5.18 9.63 -6.74
CA ASN A 148 4.15 10.18 -7.61
C ASN A 148 3.86 9.19 -8.74
N ILE A 149 2.77 8.43 -8.60
CA ILE A 149 2.29 7.50 -9.61
C ILE A 149 1.88 8.30 -10.84
N ARG A 150 2.46 7.98 -12.00
CA ARG A 150 2.14 8.55 -13.30
C ARG A 150 2.25 7.44 -14.34
N TYR A 151 1.57 7.60 -15.47
CA TYR A 151 1.90 6.79 -16.63
C TYR A 151 3.29 7.22 -17.12
N GLU A 152 4.20 6.26 -17.20
CA GLU A 152 5.45 6.48 -17.93
C GLU A 152 5.05 6.59 -19.40
N TYR A 153 5.32 7.74 -20.01
CA TYR A 153 5.21 7.88 -21.46
C TYR A 153 6.32 7.02 -22.06
N GLU A 154 5.95 5.92 -22.73
CA GLU A 154 6.86 5.17 -23.62
C GLU A 154 7.21 6.00 -24.87
#